data_AF-A0A6A4HTX5-F1
#
_entry.id   AF-A0A6A4HTX5-F1
#
_cell.length_a   1.000
_cell.length_b   1.000
_cell.length_c   1.000
_cell.angle_alpha   90.00
_cell.angle_beta   90.00
_cell.angle_gamma   90.00
#
_symmetry.space_group_name_H-M   'P 1'
#
loop_
_entity.id
_entity.type
_entity.pdbx_description
1 polymer ?
#
loop_
_entity_poly.entity_id
_entity_poly.type
_entity_poly.pdbx_seq_one_letter_code
_entity_poly.pdbx_strand_id
1 'polypeptide(L)'
;MSSTPVEVTFFSRCQKPTFKPRVDLDYSEINTKTPSLSESAFALDHQKVDEMVFLCDRDLEDYEENLMWLRSQILFIEEQQTRLKAHKTRLRSLSHIRKLPTEILASIFGYTCEWNVLQEYPWRTDEEDRPTKLTSPIISYLPALSLSATCIQWRSVAGGHLGRGSYRSWDDFLHLYDKNSFLIAPTQLLSR
;
A
#
# COMPACT_ATOMS: atom_id res chain seq x y z
N MET A 1 7.69 21.81 13.13
CA MET A 1 6.65 20.76 13.28
C MET A 1 7.30 19.45 12.89
N SER A 2 7.46 18.58 13.88
CA SER A 2 8.24 17.33 13.81
C SER A 2 7.47 16.28 12.99
N SER A 3 8.09 15.78 11.92
CA SER A 3 7.56 14.70 11.10
C SER A 3 7.84 13.38 11.81
N THR A 4 6.79 12.72 12.30
CA THR A 4 6.90 11.36 12.83
C THR A 4 7.20 10.40 11.66
N PRO A 5 8.23 9.54 11.77
CA PRO A 5 8.47 8.52 10.77
C PRO A 5 7.40 7.44 10.94
N VAL A 6 6.71 7.11 9.85
CA VAL A 6 5.90 5.88 9.77
C VAL A 6 6.89 4.73 9.89
N GLU A 7 6.94 4.16 11.08
CA GLU A 7 7.76 3.02 11.44
C GLU A 7 7.23 1.80 10.70
N VAL A 8 7.72 1.60 9.47
CA VAL A 8 7.56 0.35 8.74
C VAL A 8 8.33 -0.68 9.53
N THR A 9 7.60 -1.43 10.35
CA THR A 9 8.12 -2.54 11.15
C THR A 9 8.57 -3.62 10.16
N PHE A 10 9.83 -3.54 9.74
CA PHE A 10 10.48 -4.61 9.00
C PHE A 10 10.49 -5.84 9.90
N PHE A 11 9.88 -6.92 9.44
CA PHE A 11 9.89 -8.21 10.10
C PHE A 11 11.34 -8.69 10.27
N SER A 12 11.92 -8.42 11.42
CA SER A 12 13.26 -8.87 11.83
C SER A 12 13.28 -10.31 12.34
N ARG A 13 12.17 -11.05 12.26
CA ARG A 13 12.10 -12.46 12.65
C ARG A 13 12.43 -13.40 11.49
N CYS A 14 13.58 -13.21 10.85
CA CYS A 14 14.26 -14.34 10.23
C CYS A 14 14.91 -15.13 11.37
N GLN A 15 14.08 -15.88 12.11
CA GLN A 15 14.57 -16.88 13.05
C GLN A 15 15.45 -17.81 12.22
N LYS A 16 16.76 -17.83 12.48
CA LYS A 16 17.65 -18.79 11.82
C LYS A 16 17.03 -20.17 12.03
N PRO A 17 16.75 -20.95 10.97
CA PRO A 17 16.25 -22.30 11.16
C PRO A 17 17.35 -23.03 11.93
N THR A 18 17.11 -23.26 13.21
CA THR A 18 18.05 -23.94 14.10
C THR A 18 17.69 -25.42 14.03
N PHE A 19 17.56 -25.94 12.81
CA PHE A 19 17.24 -27.34 12.63
C PHE A 19 18.55 -28.11 12.62
N LYS A 20 18.71 -28.95 13.64
CA LYS A 20 19.74 -29.97 13.71
C LYS A 20 19.00 -31.31 13.70
N PRO A 21 19.20 -32.15 12.67
CA PRO A 21 18.64 -33.50 12.65
C PRO A 21 18.95 -34.22 13.96
N ARG A 22 17.97 -34.96 14.50
CA ARG A 22 18.16 -35.73 15.73
C ARG A 22 18.94 -37.00 15.47
N VAL A 23 18.82 -37.53 14.25
CA VAL A 23 19.56 -38.70 13.78
C VAL A 23 20.82 -38.26 13.05
N ASP A 24 21.98 -38.65 13.56
CA ASP A 24 23.24 -38.58 12.82
C ASP A 24 23.34 -39.83 11.93
N LEU A 25 23.04 -39.65 10.65
CA LEU A 25 23.08 -40.72 9.64
C LEU A 25 24.52 -40.94 9.17
N ASP A 26 25.42 -41.34 10.06
CA ASP A 26 26.73 -41.83 9.65
C ASP A 26 26.61 -43.29 9.19
N TYR A 27 26.33 -43.47 7.90
CA TYR A 27 26.20 -44.77 7.25
C TYR A 27 27.47 -45.63 7.31
N SER A 28 28.61 -45.09 7.75
CA SER A 28 29.87 -45.83 7.86
C SER A 28 29.89 -46.83 9.03
N GLU A 29 29.11 -46.60 10.09
CA GLU A 29 29.06 -47.51 11.25
C GLU A 29 28.19 -48.75 11.00
N ILE A 30 27.19 -48.65 10.11
CA ILE A 30 26.20 -49.71 9.90
C ILE A 30 26.79 -50.88 9.09
N ASN A 31 27.74 -50.61 8.18
CA ASN A 31 28.31 -51.62 7.27
C ASN A 31 29.61 -52.27 7.77
N THR A 32 30.22 -51.80 8.86
CA THR A 32 31.51 -52.33 9.35
C THR A 32 31.36 -53.42 10.42
N LYS A 33 30.15 -53.69 10.90
CA LYS A 33 29.83 -54.80 11.80
C LYS A 33 28.91 -55.81 11.11
N THR A 34 29.44 -56.58 10.17
CA THR A 34 28.92 -57.93 9.88
C THR A 34 29.78 -58.93 10.68
N PRO A 35 29.35 -59.39 11.86
CA PRO A 35 30.10 -60.35 12.64
C PRO A 35 29.97 -61.74 12.01
N SER A 36 31.11 -62.36 11.75
CA SER A 36 31.24 -63.79 11.54
C SER A 36 30.52 -64.57 12.67
N LEU A 37 29.61 -65.47 12.27
CA LEU A 37 28.99 -66.57 13.01
C LEU A 37 29.10 -66.55 14.56
N SER A 38 27.99 -66.22 15.23
CA SER A 38 27.60 -66.78 16.52
C SER A 38 26.09 -66.55 16.72
N GLU A 39 25.34 -67.63 16.97
CA GLU A 39 23.87 -67.69 17.09
C GLU A 39 23.26 -66.81 18.19
N SER A 40 24.05 -66.09 19.00
CA SER A 40 23.55 -65.18 20.04
C SER A 40 23.62 -63.68 19.66
N ALA A 41 24.01 -63.34 18.43
CA ALA A 41 24.16 -61.95 17.97
C ALA A 41 22.87 -61.32 17.43
N PHE A 42 21.81 -62.11 17.22
CA PHE A 42 20.53 -61.64 16.64
C PHE A 42 19.64 -60.85 17.60
N ALA A 43 20.02 -60.74 18.88
CA ALA A 43 19.29 -59.95 19.88
C ALA A 43 19.81 -58.51 20.05
N LEU A 44 20.99 -58.19 19.47
CA LEU A 44 21.40 -56.81 19.20
C LEU A 44 20.71 -56.37 17.91
N ASP A 45 19.83 -55.38 17.85
CA ASP A 45 19.35 -54.46 18.87
C ASP A 45 18.03 -53.91 18.29
N HIS A 46 17.01 -54.77 18.19
CA HIS A 46 15.72 -54.43 17.58
C HIS A 46 15.15 -53.15 18.19
N GLN A 47 15.36 -52.96 19.49
CA GLN A 47 14.98 -51.76 20.22
C GLN A 47 15.68 -50.49 19.71
N LYS A 48 16.98 -50.53 19.43
CA LYS A 48 17.71 -49.37 18.86
C LYS A 48 17.32 -49.08 17.41
N VAL A 49 17.01 -50.11 16.63
CA VAL A 49 16.47 -49.92 15.27
C VAL A 49 15.11 -49.24 15.35
N ASP A 50 14.23 -49.71 16.24
CA ASP A 50 12.91 -49.11 16.46
C ASP A 50 13.02 -47.66 16.98
N GLU A 51 13.99 -47.37 17.85
CA GLU A 51 14.28 -46.00 18.32
C GLU A 51 14.77 -45.09 17.18
N MET A 52 15.67 -45.59 16.32
CA MET A 52 16.11 -44.83 15.14
C MET A 52 14.96 -44.56 14.17
N VAL A 53 14.08 -45.54 13.93
CA VAL A 53 12.89 -45.37 13.10
C VAL A 53 11.97 -44.31 13.71
N PHE A 54 11.69 -44.38 15.01
CA PHE A 54 10.88 -43.39 15.70
C PHE A 54 11.47 -41.97 15.62
N LEU A 55 12.80 -41.83 15.75
CA LEU A 55 13.45 -40.53 15.60
C LEU A 55 13.36 -40.00 14.16
N CYS A 56 13.50 -40.87 13.15
CA CYS A 56 13.30 -40.51 11.75
C CYS A 56 11.86 -40.04 11.48
N ASP A 57 10.85 -40.73 12.03
CA ASP A 57 9.45 -40.35 11.87
C ASP A 57 9.18 -38.95 12.46
N ARG A 58 9.72 -38.66 13.65
CA ARG A 58 9.59 -37.31 14.24
C ARG A 58 10.32 -36.23 13.45
N ASP A 59 11.51 -36.52 12.93
CA ASP A 59 12.24 -35.56 12.10
C ASP A 59 11.48 -35.31 10.78
N LEU A 60 10.83 -36.33 10.20
CA LEU A 60 9.97 -36.18 9.03
C LEU A 60 8.76 -35.27 9.30
N GLU A 61 8.05 -35.49 10.41
CA GLU A 61 6.93 -34.62 10.82
C GLU A 61 7.38 -33.17 10.96
N ASP A 62 8.51 -32.92 11.65
CA ASP A 62 9.06 -31.56 11.79
C ASP A 62 9.43 -30.94 10.43
N TYR A 63 9.96 -31.73 9.49
CA TYR A 63 10.25 -31.24 8.15
C TYR A 63 8.99 -30.85 7.39
N GLU A 64 7.93 -31.65 7.50
CA GLU A 64 6.64 -31.35 6.86
C GLU A 64 6.03 -30.05 7.40
N GLU A 65 6.06 -29.85 8.71
CA GLU A 65 5.60 -28.61 9.34
C GLU A 65 6.38 -27.39 8.86
N ASN A 66 7.71 -27.49 8.84
CA ASN A 66 8.58 -26.41 8.35
C ASN A 66 8.35 -26.12 6.87
N LEU A 67 8.12 -27.15 6.07
CA LEU A 67 7.83 -27.03 4.66
C LEU A 67 6.48 -26.31 4.43
N MET A 68 5.45 -26.68 5.20
CA MET A 68 4.16 -25.98 5.18
C MET A 68 4.29 -24.51 5.59
N TRP A 69 5.07 -24.23 6.64
CA TRP A 69 5.33 -22.86 7.10
C TRP A 69 6.05 -22.03 6.03
N LEU A 70 7.12 -22.57 5.41
CA LEU A 70 7.86 -21.88 4.35
C LEU A 70 6.98 -21.61 3.12
N ARG A 71 6.15 -22.58 2.71
CA ARG A 71 5.20 -22.39 1.60
C ARG A 71 4.23 -21.25 1.88
N SER A 72 3.71 -21.17 3.10
CA SER A 72 2.83 -20.06 3.53
C SER A 72 3.54 -18.70 3.42
N GLN A 73 4.79 -18.61 3.86
CA GLN A 73 5.59 -17.38 3.76
C GLN A 73 5.83 -16.97 2.30
N ILE A 74 6.15 -17.93 1.41
CA ILE A 74 6.33 -17.66 -0.02
C ILE A 74 5.05 -17.09 -0.62
N LEU A 75 3.90 -17.73 -0.39
CA LEU A 75 2.60 -17.26 -0.88
C LEU A 75 2.27 -15.85 -0.39
N PHE A 76 2.55 -15.56 0.88
CA PHE A 76 2.36 -14.22 1.43
C PHE A 76 3.21 -13.18 0.70
N ILE A 77 4.50 -13.46 0.47
CA ILE A 77 5.43 -12.56 -0.23
C ILE A 77 4.99 -12.35 -1.68
N GLU A 78 4.56 -13.41 -2.37
CA GLU A 78 4.07 -13.35 -3.75
C GLU A 78 2.82 -12.46 -3.86
N GLU A 79 1.89 -12.58 -2.91
CA GLU A 79 0.70 -11.72 -2.85
C GLU A 79 1.10 -10.25 -2.62
N GLN A 80 2.02 -9.98 -1.68
CA GLN A 80 2.53 -8.61 -1.48
C GLN A 80 3.20 -8.05 -2.75
N GLN A 81 3.97 -8.88 -3.46
CA GLN A 81 4.61 -8.47 -4.70
C GLN A 81 3.57 -8.12 -5.78
N THR A 82 2.50 -8.91 -5.88
CA THR A 82 1.38 -8.68 -6.81
C THR A 82 0.66 -7.37 -6.50
N ARG A 83 0.35 -7.12 -5.23
CA ARG A 83 -0.25 -5.85 -4.77
C ARG A 83 0.64 -4.66 -5.10
N LEU A 84 1.95 -4.78 -4.87
CA LEU A 84 2.91 -3.72 -5.18
C LEU A 84 3.00 -3.45 -6.68
N LYS A 85 3.02 -4.48 -7.53
CA LYS A 85 3.00 -4.36 -8.99
C LYS A 85 1.73 -3.65 -9.49
N ALA A 86 0.57 -4.00 -8.93
CA ALA A 86 -0.69 -3.34 -9.25
C ALA A 86 -0.67 -1.86 -8.85
N HIS A 87 -0.20 -1.55 -7.64
CA HIS A 87 -0.07 -0.18 -7.17
C HIS A 87 0.90 0.65 -8.03
N LYS A 88 2.06 0.10 -8.38
CA LYS A 88 3.04 0.74 -9.28
C LYS A 88 2.42 1.07 -10.64
N THR A 89 1.59 0.19 -11.18
CA THR A 89 0.91 0.40 -12.46
C THR A 89 -0.11 1.54 -12.36
N ARG A 90 -0.89 1.61 -11.28
CA ARG A 90 -1.80 2.74 -10.98
C ARG A 90 -1.05 4.07 -10.84
N LEU A 91 0.08 4.09 -10.14
CA LEU A 91 0.88 5.32 -10.02
C LEU A 91 1.46 5.77 -11.37
N ARG A 92 1.88 4.84 -12.22
CA ARG A 92 2.37 5.15 -13.56
C ARG A 92 1.27 5.77 -14.43
N SER A 93 0.04 5.27 -14.39
CA SER A 93 -1.06 5.88 -15.15
C SER A 93 -1.36 7.30 -14.67
N LEU A 94 -1.29 7.55 -13.36
CA LEU A 94 -1.44 8.90 -12.78
C LEU A 94 -0.28 9.84 -13.14
N SER A 95 0.91 9.31 -13.44
CA SER A 95 2.06 10.12 -13.84
C SER A 95 1.84 10.85 -15.17
N HIS A 96 0.97 10.35 -16.06
CA HIS A 96 0.67 11.01 -17.33
C HIS A 96 -0.13 12.30 -17.16
N ILE A 97 -1.00 12.37 -16.14
CA ILE A 97 -1.81 13.57 -15.83
C ILE A 97 -0.90 14.73 -15.38
N ARG A 98 0.27 14.44 -14.81
CA ARG A 98 1.27 15.45 -14.42
C ARG A 98 2.14 15.95 -15.59
N LYS A 99 2.08 15.30 -16.76
CA LYS A 99 2.90 15.65 -17.94
C LYS A 99 2.18 16.57 -18.93
N LEU A 100 0.99 17.05 -18.60
CA LEU A 100 0.32 18.05 -19.44
C LEU A 100 1.17 19.34 -19.49
N PRO A 101 1.50 19.85 -20.69
CA PRO A 101 2.14 21.14 -20.85
C PRO A 101 1.35 22.23 -20.13
N THR A 102 2.07 23.18 -19.54
CA THR A 102 1.50 24.28 -18.76
C THR A 102 0.51 25.10 -19.57
N GLU A 103 0.72 25.21 -20.88
CA GLU A 103 -0.12 25.93 -21.83
C GLU A 103 -1.50 25.26 -21.97
N ILE A 104 -1.53 23.93 -22.06
CA ILE A 104 -2.77 23.16 -22.16
C ILE A 104 -3.52 23.25 -20.83
N LEU A 105 -2.83 23.10 -19.70
CA LEU A 105 -3.43 23.28 -18.37
C LEU A 105 -4.02 24.68 -18.21
N ALA A 106 -3.29 25.72 -18.62
CA ALA A 106 -3.76 27.10 -18.57
C ALA A 106 -5.01 27.29 -19.45
N SER A 107 -5.05 26.70 -20.64
CA SER A 107 -6.24 26.74 -21.51
C SER A 107 -7.46 26.04 -20.87
N ILE A 108 -7.26 24.91 -20.20
CA ILE A 108 -8.34 24.21 -19.48
C ILE A 108 -8.84 25.07 -18.32
N PHE A 109 -7.93 25.69 -17.56
CA PHE A 109 -8.31 26.62 -16.49
C PHE A 109 -9.05 27.83 -17.04
N GLY A 110 -8.57 28.46 -18.12
CA GLY A 110 -9.28 29.57 -18.77
C GLY A 110 -10.73 29.20 -19.12
N TYR A 111 -10.94 28.05 -19.75
CA TYR A 111 -12.28 27.56 -20.10
C TYR A 111 -13.15 27.25 -18.88
N THR A 112 -12.60 26.55 -17.88
CA THR A 112 -13.38 26.11 -16.71
C THR A 112 -13.65 27.23 -15.71
N CYS A 113 -12.85 28.30 -15.70
CA CYS A 113 -13.06 29.44 -14.82
C CYS A 113 -14.34 30.20 -15.16
N GLU A 114 -14.72 30.27 -16.44
CA GLU A 114 -15.99 30.87 -16.88
C GLU A 114 -17.21 30.12 -16.33
N TRP A 115 -17.04 28.87 -15.91
CA TRP A 115 -18.11 28.00 -15.41
C TRP A 115 -18.16 27.92 -13.88
N ASN A 116 -17.22 28.58 -13.18
CA ASN A 116 -17.28 28.65 -11.73
C ASN A 116 -18.40 29.60 -11.29
N VAL A 117 -19.39 29.07 -10.58
CA VAL A 117 -20.43 29.87 -9.93
C VAL A 117 -19.89 30.35 -8.59
N LEU A 118 -19.10 31.43 -8.61
CA LEU A 118 -18.69 32.13 -7.41
C LEU A 118 -19.80 33.10 -7.01
N GLN A 119 -20.39 32.87 -5.85
CA GLN A 119 -21.34 33.82 -5.28
C GLN A 119 -20.56 34.89 -4.50
N GLU A 120 -20.73 36.16 -4.84
CA GLU A 120 -20.07 37.29 -4.19
C GLU A 120 -20.71 37.62 -2.83
N TYR A 121 -19.86 37.84 -1.83
CA TYR A 121 -20.26 38.36 -0.51
C TYR A 121 -20.20 39.90 -0.51
N PRO A 122 -21.12 40.63 0.16
CA PRO A 122 -22.16 40.17 1.06
C PRO A 122 -23.44 39.72 0.36
N TRP A 123 -23.99 38.61 0.86
CA TRP A 123 -25.33 38.15 0.52
C TRP A 123 -26.35 39.24 0.84
N ARG A 124 -27.26 39.56 -0.10
CA ARG A 124 -28.43 40.36 0.26
C ARG A 124 -29.27 39.54 1.23
N THR A 125 -29.45 40.05 2.44
CA THR A 125 -30.08 39.34 3.57
C THR A 125 -31.56 39.00 3.33
N ASP A 126 -32.15 39.54 2.27
CA ASP A 126 -33.59 39.57 2.02
C ASP A 126 -34.06 38.45 1.06
N GLU A 127 -33.15 37.64 0.53
CA GLU A 127 -33.49 36.49 -0.31
C GLU A 127 -33.56 35.21 0.54
N GLU A 128 -34.79 34.71 0.78
CA GLU A 128 -35.05 33.43 1.47
C GLU A 128 -34.49 32.21 0.72
N ASP A 129 -34.16 32.37 -0.57
CA ASP A 129 -33.60 31.33 -1.43
C ASP A 129 -32.07 31.29 -1.39
N ARG A 130 -31.48 31.01 -0.22
CA ARG A 130 -30.05 30.66 -0.18
C ARG A 130 -29.84 29.33 -0.90
N PRO A 131 -29.07 29.24 -2.00
CA PRO A 131 -28.82 27.97 -2.68
C PRO A 131 -27.69 27.22 -1.95
N THR A 132 -27.84 26.96 -0.65
CA THR A 132 -26.83 26.18 0.11
C THR A 132 -26.99 24.67 -0.10
N LYS A 133 -28.06 24.23 -0.75
CA LYS A 133 -28.27 22.82 -1.06
C LYS A 133 -27.72 22.50 -2.45
N LEU A 134 -26.48 22.01 -2.48
CA LEU A 134 -25.87 21.46 -3.68
C LEU A 134 -26.68 20.24 -4.14
N THR A 135 -27.31 20.32 -5.31
CA THR A 135 -28.03 19.18 -5.92
C THR A 135 -27.08 18.26 -6.70
N SER A 136 -25.88 18.77 -7.03
CA SER A 136 -24.85 18.07 -7.80
C SER A 136 -23.49 18.09 -7.07
N PRO A 137 -22.50 17.29 -7.53
CA PRO A 137 -21.14 17.35 -6.97
C PRO A 137 -20.50 18.73 -7.17
N ILE A 138 -19.62 19.14 -6.26
CA ILE A 138 -18.92 20.44 -6.27
C ILE A 138 -18.25 20.75 -7.63
N ILE A 139 -17.72 19.75 -8.32
CA ILE A 139 -17.09 19.90 -9.64
C ILE A 139 -18.04 20.49 -10.70
N SER A 140 -19.36 20.32 -10.52
CA SER A 140 -20.38 20.86 -11.43
C SER A 140 -20.55 22.38 -11.28
N TYR A 141 -20.29 22.91 -10.09
CA TYR A 141 -20.47 24.33 -9.77
C TYR A 141 -19.16 25.10 -9.74
N LEU A 142 -18.08 24.44 -9.31
CA LEU A 142 -16.75 25.02 -9.17
C LEU A 142 -15.71 24.11 -9.87
N PRO A 143 -15.84 23.89 -11.19
CA PRO A 143 -14.95 23.00 -11.94
C PRO A 143 -13.49 23.45 -11.85
N ALA A 144 -13.18 24.73 -12.06
CA ALA A 144 -11.79 25.19 -12.01
C ALA A 144 -11.20 25.06 -10.60
N LEU A 145 -12.02 25.28 -9.56
CA LEU A 145 -11.56 25.08 -8.19
C LEU A 145 -11.26 23.60 -7.92
N SER A 146 -12.17 22.72 -8.30
CA SER A 146 -12.03 21.28 -8.12
C SER A 146 -10.79 20.75 -8.84
N LEU A 147 -10.51 21.24 -10.04
CA LEU A 147 -9.31 20.90 -10.80
C LEU A 147 -8.03 21.46 -10.14
N SER A 148 -8.06 22.67 -9.59
CA SER A 148 -6.90 23.28 -8.91
C SER A 148 -6.51 22.54 -7.61
N ALA A 149 -7.44 21.80 -7.01
CA ALA A 149 -7.21 21.00 -5.80
C ALA A 149 -6.47 19.67 -6.06
N THR A 150 -6.31 19.25 -7.32
CA THR A 150 -5.74 17.94 -7.68
C THR A 150 -4.24 17.82 -7.35
N CYS A 151 -3.44 18.84 -7.64
CA CYS A 151 -2.01 18.88 -7.30
C CYS A 151 -1.44 20.30 -7.29
N ILE A 152 -0.25 20.45 -6.68
CA ILE A 152 0.45 21.74 -6.54
C ILE A 152 0.73 22.40 -7.90
N GLN A 153 1.09 21.61 -8.92
CA GLN A 153 1.35 22.14 -10.27
C GLN A 153 0.09 22.78 -10.87
N TRP A 154 -1.05 22.08 -10.82
CA TRP A 154 -2.32 22.59 -11.34
C TRP A 154 -2.78 23.82 -10.57
N ARG A 155 -2.60 23.85 -9.24
CA ARG A 155 -2.84 25.03 -8.41
C ARG A 155 -1.99 26.23 -8.84
N SER A 156 -0.70 26.02 -9.11
CA SER A 156 0.21 27.09 -9.55
C SER A 156 -0.20 27.66 -10.91
N VAL A 157 -0.61 26.79 -11.85
CA VAL A 157 -1.09 27.24 -13.17
C VAL A 157 -2.42 28.00 -13.05
N ALA A 158 -3.34 27.50 -12.23
CA ALA A 158 -4.60 28.17 -11.95
C ALA A 158 -4.37 29.58 -11.39
N GLY A 159 -3.53 29.72 -10.35
CA GLY A 159 -3.22 31.02 -9.75
C GLY A 159 -2.58 32.01 -10.73
N GLY A 160 -1.70 31.54 -11.61
CA GLY A 160 -1.07 32.38 -12.63
C GLY A 160 -2.04 32.87 -13.72
N HIS A 161 -3.06 32.09 -14.06
CA HIS A 161 -4.03 32.44 -15.10
C HIS A 161 -5.18 33.30 -14.56
N LEU A 162 -5.65 32.98 -13.35
CA LEU A 162 -6.74 33.68 -12.66
C LEU A 162 -6.34 35.08 -12.17
N GLY A 163 -5.05 35.35 -11.96
CA GLY A 163 -4.54 36.68 -11.61
C GLY A 163 -4.63 37.73 -12.74
N ARG A 164 -4.97 37.34 -13.98
CA ARG A 164 -5.13 38.28 -15.11
C ARG A 164 -6.55 38.79 -15.32
N GLY A 165 -7.56 38.12 -14.76
CA GLY A 165 -8.97 38.50 -14.87
C GLY A 165 -9.50 38.98 -13.52
N SER A 166 -9.39 40.27 -13.25
CA SER A 166 -10.15 41.05 -12.26
C SER A 166 -10.94 40.29 -11.17
N TYR A 167 -10.28 39.61 -10.24
CA TYR A 167 -10.87 39.30 -8.94
C TYR A 167 -9.80 39.32 -7.86
N ARG A 168 -9.88 40.30 -6.96
CA ARG A 168 -9.11 40.42 -5.70
C ARG A 168 -9.40 39.26 -4.71
N SER A 169 -10.04 38.18 -5.15
CA SER A 169 -10.65 37.14 -4.32
C SER A 169 -9.82 35.85 -4.20
N TRP A 170 -8.78 35.63 -5.01
CA TRP A 170 -8.06 34.34 -4.98
C TRP A 170 -7.15 34.18 -3.76
N ASP A 171 -6.51 35.25 -3.29
CA ASP A 171 -5.72 35.21 -2.05
C ASP A 171 -6.62 35.07 -0.81
N ASP A 172 -7.75 35.80 -0.77
CA ASP A 172 -8.77 35.64 0.27
C ASP A 172 -9.40 34.23 0.26
N PHE A 173 -9.57 33.64 -0.94
CA PHE A 173 -10.11 32.30 -1.11
C PHE A 173 -9.09 31.20 -0.78
N LEU A 174 -7.81 31.37 -1.13
CA LEU A 174 -6.73 30.48 -0.68
C LEU A 174 -6.63 30.49 0.84
N HIS A 175 -6.77 31.67 1.47
CA HIS A 175 -6.84 31.79 2.92
C HIS A 175 -8.08 31.10 3.54
N LEU A 176 -9.24 31.15 2.87
CA LEU A 176 -10.45 30.41 3.28
C LEU A 176 -10.32 28.90 3.08
N TYR A 177 -9.72 28.46 1.98
CA TYR A 177 -9.50 27.05 1.68
C TYR A 177 -8.48 26.43 2.63
N ASP A 178 -7.38 27.12 2.93
CA ASP A 178 -6.35 26.65 3.86
C ASP A 178 -6.90 26.59 5.31
N LYS A 179 -7.76 27.54 5.70
CA LYS A 179 -8.49 27.48 6.99
C LYS A 179 -9.55 26.37 7.05
N ASN A 180 -10.20 26.04 5.94
CA ASN A 180 -11.24 24.98 5.87
C ASN A 180 -10.70 23.61 5.45
N SER A 181 -9.38 23.48 5.22
CA SER A 181 -8.72 22.22 4.82
C SER A 181 -8.81 21.11 5.87
N PHE A 182 -9.27 21.41 7.09
CA PHE A 182 -9.62 20.41 8.11
C PHE A 182 -10.95 19.68 7.84
N LEU A 183 -11.80 20.15 6.92
CA LEU A 183 -13.13 19.58 6.68
C LEU A 183 -13.30 18.79 5.38
N ILE A 184 -12.31 18.83 4.47
CA ILE A 184 -12.36 18.04 3.23
C ILE A 184 -11.15 17.11 3.18
N ALA A 185 -11.25 16.01 3.94
CA ALA A 185 -10.38 14.87 3.71
C ALA A 185 -10.63 14.34 2.27
N PRO A 186 -9.60 13.95 1.50
CA PRO A 186 -9.77 13.48 0.11
C PRO A 186 -10.44 12.11 -0.03
N THR A 187 -11.06 11.57 1.02
CA THR A 187 -11.41 10.15 1.12
C THR A 187 -12.79 9.78 0.58
N GLN A 188 -13.56 10.70 -0.01
CA GLN A 188 -14.93 10.40 -0.46
C GLN A 188 -15.16 10.49 -1.99
N LEU A 189 -14.10 10.63 -2.79
CA LEU A 189 -14.24 10.67 -4.27
C LEU A 189 -13.97 9.33 -4.98
N LEU A 190 -13.81 8.22 -4.25
CA LEU A 190 -13.58 6.89 -4.82
C LEU A 190 -14.39 5.81 -4.09
N SER A 191 -15.72 5.95 -4.09
CA SER A 191 -16.66 4.86 -3.83
C SER A 191 -17.78 4.90 -4.85
N ARG A 192 -17.52 4.28 -6.01
CA ARG A 192 -18.48 3.50 -6.81
C ARG A 192 -17.70 2.60 -7.76
#